data_AF-A0A0W8EY92-F1
#
_entry.id   AF-A0A0W8EY92-F1
#
_cell.length_a   1.000
_cell.length_b   1.000
_cell.length_c   1.000
_cell.angle_alpha   90.00
_cell.angle_beta   90.00
_cell.angle_gamma   90.00
#
_symmetry.space_group_name_H-M   'P 1'
#
loop_
_entity.id
_entity.type
_entity.pdbx_description
1 polymer ?
#
loop_
_entity_poly.entity_id
_entity_poly.type
_entity_poly.pdbx_seq_one_letter_code
_entity_poly.pdbx_strand_id
1 'polypeptide(L)'
;MRIMGDCGDLPGVEMRGGTLIIGGNCHRPCGNMTGGTCMVFGTAHALLPTFVTAGSEEREFCGQRVEMNVFRGDVANRGKGTLFVRKK
;
A
#
# COMPACT_ATOMS: atom_id res chain seq x y z
N MET A 1 7.73 -4.99 8.36
CA MET A 1 7.04 -6.30 8.35
C MET A 1 6.84 -6.75 6.92
N ARG A 2 6.98 -8.05 6.64
CA ARG A 2 6.80 -8.62 5.30
C ARG A 2 5.90 -9.85 5.36
N ILE A 3 4.89 -9.88 4.51
CA ILE A 3 3.94 -10.98 4.35
C ILE A 3 4.07 -11.46 2.91
N MET A 4 4.53 -12.69 2.70
CA MET A 4 4.82 -13.22 1.35
C MET A 4 3.59 -13.79 0.62
N GLY A 5 2.45 -13.87 1.31
CA GLY A 5 1.17 -14.34 0.77
C GLY A 5 0.09 -13.26 0.83
N ASP A 6 -1.16 -13.72 0.79
CA ASP A 6 -2.33 -12.85 0.84
C ASP A 6 -2.58 -12.29 2.25
N CYS A 7 -3.21 -11.13 2.29
CA CYS A 7 -3.75 -10.51 3.49
C CYS A 7 -5.26 -10.35 3.34
N GLY A 8 -5.97 -10.37 4.47
CA GLY A 8 -7.41 -10.11 4.50
C GLY A 8 -7.75 -8.62 4.30
N ASP A 9 -8.79 -8.21 4.99
CA ASP A 9 -9.25 -6.82 5.01
C ASP A 9 -8.37 -5.91 5.87
N LEU A 10 -8.22 -4.66 5.42
CA LEU A 10 -7.63 -3.55 6.17
C LEU A 10 -6.19 -3.80 6.71
N PRO A 11 -5.26 -4.44 5.97
CA PRO A 11 -3.90 -4.58 6.46
C PRO A 11 -3.24 -3.21 6.58
N GLY A 12 -2.49 -3.00 7.67
CA GLY A 12 -1.85 -1.71 7.95
C GLY A 12 -2.83 -0.61 8.37
N VAL A 13 -4.03 -0.96 8.84
CA VAL A 13 -4.93 0.00 9.48
C VAL A 13 -4.22 0.72 10.63
N GLU A 14 -4.45 2.04 10.74
CA GLU A 14 -3.81 2.92 11.73
C GLU A 14 -2.27 2.94 11.69
N MET A 15 -1.65 2.56 10.57
CA MET A 15 -0.19 2.61 10.42
C MET A 15 0.33 4.04 10.64
N ARG A 16 1.28 4.17 11.58
CA ARG A 16 1.91 5.46 11.94
C ARG A 16 3.32 5.64 11.37
N GLY A 17 3.98 4.54 11.04
CA GLY A 17 5.37 4.53 10.58
C GLY A 17 5.87 3.13 10.21
N GLY A 18 7.11 3.04 9.74
CA GLY A 18 7.73 1.79 9.31
C GLY A 18 7.36 1.38 7.89
N THR A 19 7.62 0.11 7.56
CA THR A 19 7.36 -0.45 6.22
C THR A 19 6.61 -1.76 6.31
N LEU A 20 5.49 -1.85 5.59
CA LEU A 20 4.69 -3.06 5.38
C LEU A 20 4.82 -3.50 3.92
N ILE A 21 5.20 -4.75 3.70
CA ILE A 21 5.29 -5.35 2.36
C ILE A 21 4.36 -6.56 2.30
N ILE A 22 3.44 -6.55 1.34
CA ILE A 22 2.48 -7.62 1.07
C ILE A 22 2.79 -8.17 -0.32
N GLY A 23 3.16 -9.45 -0.40
CA GLY A 23 3.47 -10.15 -1.65
C GLY A 23 2.22 -10.56 -2.42
N GLY A 24 1.14 -10.90 -1.70
CA GLY A 24 -0.11 -11.34 -2.28
C GLY A 24 -1.17 -10.24 -2.37
N ASN A 25 -2.43 -10.67 -2.41
CA ASN A 25 -3.60 -9.83 -2.56
C ASN A 25 -4.10 -9.32 -1.21
N CYS A 26 -4.83 -8.21 -1.22
CA CYS A 26 -5.50 -7.68 -0.04
C CYS A 26 -6.71 -6.81 -0.38
N HIS A 27 -7.46 -6.43 0.66
CA HIS A 27 -8.64 -5.58 0.53
C HIS A 27 -8.51 -4.32 1.38
N ARG A 28 -8.73 -3.14 0.79
CA ARG A 28 -8.77 -1.82 1.47
C ARG A 28 -7.58 -1.58 2.43
N PRO A 29 -6.32 -1.71 1.99
CA PRO A 29 -5.17 -1.52 2.88
C PRO A 29 -5.10 -0.10 3.45
N CYS A 30 -4.44 0.04 4.61
CA CYS A 30 -3.97 1.31 5.17
C CYS A 30 -5.04 2.35 5.50
N GLY A 31 -6.23 1.90 5.91
CA GLY A 31 -7.25 2.82 6.46
C GLY A 31 -6.75 3.54 7.70
N ASN A 32 -7.07 4.83 7.83
CA ASN A 32 -6.62 5.64 8.96
C ASN A 32 -5.07 5.73 9.09
N MET A 33 -4.34 5.52 8.00
CA MET A 33 -2.88 5.63 7.99
C MET A 33 -2.44 7.09 8.18
N THR A 34 -1.56 7.32 9.15
CA THR A 34 -1.00 8.65 9.44
C THR A 34 0.45 8.81 8.97
N GLY A 35 1.17 7.70 8.76
CA GLY A 35 2.55 7.72 8.26
C GLY A 35 3.09 6.31 7.94
N GLY A 36 4.29 6.27 7.36
CA GLY A 36 4.96 5.03 6.94
C GLY A 36 4.76 4.69 5.47
N THR A 37 5.15 3.46 5.10
CA THR A 37 5.09 2.97 3.73
C THR A 37 4.48 1.58 3.66
N CYS A 38 3.45 1.40 2.83
CA CYS A 38 2.90 0.08 2.52
C CYS A 38 3.10 -0.24 1.04
N MET A 39 3.50 -1.47 0.71
CA MET A 39 3.67 -1.95 -0.65
C MET A 39 2.88 -3.24 -0.87
N VAL A 40 2.00 -3.26 -1.86
CA VAL A 40 1.18 -4.41 -2.25
C VAL A 40 1.62 -4.88 -3.64
N PHE A 41 2.33 -6.01 -3.68
CA PHE A 41 2.84 -6.60 -4.92
C PHE A 41 1.85 -7.58 -5.59
N GLY A 42 0.76 -7.96 -4.92
CA GLY A 42 -0.39 -8.60 -5.54
C GLY A 42 -1.46 -7.58 -5.96
N THR A 43 -2.73 -7.92 -5.77
CA THR A 43 -3.87 -7.05 -6.10
C THR A 43 -4.45 -6.42 -4.82
N ALA A 44 -4.56 -5.09 -4.78
CA ALA A 44 -5.43 -4.42 -3.82
C ALA A 44 -6.84 -4.30 -4.43
N HIS A 45 -7.77 -5.18 -4.04
CA HIS A 45 -9.08 -5.31 -4.69
C HIS A 45 -9.96 -4.06 -4.56
N ALA A 46 -9.74 -3.28 -3.52
CA ALA A 46 -10.36 -1.97 -3.32
C ALA A 46 -9.39 -1.07 -2.55
N LEU A 47 -9.47 0.23 -2.84
CA LEU A 47 -8.76 1.28 -2.12
C LEU A 47 -9.78 2.21 -1.48
N LEU A 48 -9.41 2.83 -0.37
CA LEU A 48 -10.23 3.88 0.21
C LEU A 48 -10.17 5.12 -0.69
N PRO A 49 -11.31 5.80 -0.93
CA PRO A 49 -11.36 6.96 -1.83
C PRO A 49 -10.60 8.18 -1.30
N THR A 50 -10.11 8.10 -0.06
CA THR A 50 -9.35 9.16 0.64
C THR A 50 -7.85 9.09 0.35
N PHE A 51 -7.40 8.09 -0.41
CA PHE A 51 -6.05 8.06 -0.97
C PHE A 51 -6.00 8.83 -2.30
N VAL A 52 -4.98 9.67 -2.44
CA VAL A 52 -4.77 10.50 -3.63
C VAL A 52 -3.68 9.89 -4.49
N THR A 53 -3.93 9.72 -5.78
CA THR A 53 -2.93 9.26 -6.75
C THR A 53 -1.77 10.24 -6.83
N ALA A 54 -0.55 9.74 -6.64
CA ALA A 54 0.68 10.53 -6.62
C ALA A 54 1.61 10.22 -7.82
N GLY A 55 1.28 9.21 -8.63
CA GLY A 55 2.03 8.84 -9.83
C GLY A 55 2.28 7.34 -9.91
N SER A 56 3.36 6.95 -10.57
CA SER A 56 3.84 5.57 -10.63
C SER A 56 5.34 5.51 -10.44
N GLU A 57 5.81 4.45 -9.77
CA GLU A 57 7.23 4.21 -9.50
C GLU A 57 7.55 2.73 -9.63
N GLU A 58 8.76 2.41 -10.07
CA GLU A 58 9.24 1.04 -10.12
C GLU A 58 9.82 0.61 -8.77
N ARG A 59 9.58 -0.65 -8.40
CA ARG A 59 10.13 -1.29 -7.20
C ARG A 59 10.59 -2.70 -7.50
N GLU A 60 11.71 -3.10 -6.89
CA GLU A 60 12.17 -4.48 -6.97
C GLU A 60 11.44 -5.35 -5.93
N PHE A 61 10.96 -6.50 -6.36
CA PHE A 61 10.40 -7.52 -5.49
C PHE A 61 10.76 -8.91 -6.00
N CYS A 62 11.45 -9.68 -5.16
CA CYS A 62 11.89 -11.04 -5.48
C CYS A 62 12.71 -11.12 -6.79
N GLY A 63 13.60 -10.15 -7.02
CA GLY A 63 14.44 -10.07 -8.23
C GLY A 63 13.71 -9.62 -9.49
N GLN A 64 12.44 -9.22 -9.39
CA GLN A 64 11.66 -8.69 -10.50
C GLN A 64 11.40 -7.19 -10.30
N ARG A 65 11.50 -6.43 -11.39
CA ARG A 65 11.13 -5.01 -11.43
C ARG A 65 9.61 -4.92 -11.64
N VAL A 66 8.92 -4.28 -10.71
CA VAL A 66 7.46 -4.18 -10.68
C VAL A 66 7.07 -2.71 -10.72
N GLU A 67 6.25 -2.32 -11.69
CA GLU A 67 5.68 -0.97 -11.76
C GLU A 67 4.53 -0.85 -10.73
N MET A 68 4.55 0.19 -9.92
CA MET A 68 3.60 0.42 -8.84
C MET A 68 2.89 1.75 -9.04
N ASN A 69 1.57 1.77 -8.91
CA ASN A 69 0.82 3.00 -8.68
C ASN A 69 1.11 3.49 -7.26
N VAL A 70 1.38 4.78 -7.12
CA VAL A 70 1.69 5.43 -5.85
C VAL A 70 0.50 6.25 -5.40
N PHE A 71 0.12 6.07 -4.14
CA PHE A 71 -0.95 6.82 -3.49
C PHE A 71 -0.43 7.48 -2.21
N ARG A 72 -0.90 8.70 -1.93
CA ARG A 72 -0.65 9.40 -0.67
C ARG A 72 -1.93 9.50 0.14
N GLY A 73 -1.82 9.22 1.42
CA GLY A 73 -2.96 9.21 2.33
C GLY A 73 -2.60 8.56 3.67
N ASP A 74 -3.57 8.38 4.55
CA ASP A 74 -4.98 8.68 4.37
C ASP A 74 -5.26 10.19 4.57
N VAL A 75 -5.74 10.89 3.54
CA VAL A 75 -5.93 12.35 3.60
C VAL A 75 -6.99 12.74 4.62
N ALA A 76 -7.97 11.86 4.90
CA ALA A 76 -8.98 12.10 5.92
C ALA A 76 -8.36 12.31 7.32
N ASN A 77 -7.17 11.74 7.55
CA ASN A 77 -6.47 11.80 8.83
C ASN A 77 -5.22 12.68 8.80
N ARG A 78 -5.12 13.58 7.81
CA ARG A 78 -3.92 14.40 7.52
C ARG A 78 -2.67 13.53 7.36
N GLY A 79 -2.87 12.26 7.00
CA GLY A 79 -1.83 11.26 6.90
C GLY A 79 -0.87 11.56 5.77
N LYS A 80 0.42 11.33 6.04
CA LYS A 80 1.51 11.47 5.06
C LYS A 80 2.07 10.11 4.65
N GLY A 81 1.25 9.06 4.78
CA GLY A 81 1.61 7.72 4.40
C GLY A 81 1.72 7.56 2.88
N THR A 82 2.56 6.60 2.47
CA THR A 82 2.68 6.22 1.07
C THR A 82 2.23 4.78 0.88
N LEU A 83 1.28 4.57 -0.03
CA LEU A 83 0.80 3.26 -0.43
C LEU A 83 1.23 3.00 -1.88
N PHE A 84 1.94 1.91 -2.10
CA PHE A 84 2.31 1.39 -3.42
C PHE A 84 1.42 0.19 -3.73
N VAL A 85 0.81 0.14 -4.91
CA VAL A 85 0.03 -1.00 -5.40
C VAL A 85 0.51 -1.37 -6.78
N ARG A 86 0.82 -2.64 -7.02
CA ARG A 86 1.23 -3.13 -8.33
C ARG A 86 0.26 -2.65 -9.42
N LYS A 87 0.83 -2.03 -10.45
CA LYS A 87 0.11 -1.62 -11.65
C LYS A 87 -0.16 -2.87 -12.49
N LYS A 88 -1.40 -2.99 -12.96
CA LYS A 88 -1.79 -4.06 -13.89
C LYS A 88 -1.38 -3.69 -15.31
#